data_AF-A0A6N9H9Q5-F1
#
_entry.id   AF-A0A6N9H9Q5-F1
#
_cell.length_a   1.000
_cell.length_b   1.000
_cell.length_c   1.000
_cell.angle_alpha   90.00
_cell.angle_beta   90.00
_cell.angle_gamma   90.00
#
_symmetry.space_group_name_H-M   'P 1'
#
loop_
_entity.id
_entity.type
_entity.pdbx_description
1 polymer ?
#
loop_
_entity_poly.entity_id
_entity_poly.type
_entity_poly.pdbx_seq_one_letter_code
_entity_poly.pdbx_strand_id
1 'polypeptide(L)'
;MDVAGNALKGSVWSLKGPGSATVKVEDCIEAAATACTGSDKDPAAGAFRVVDLTWGDYTLTESKAPAGYQLNSTPHPFTIRADALAIDLGRYTNNQAPTVALPLTGGNGSLPYFVLGASLVGAAAAAGLVLRVRRRRS
;
A
#
# COMPACT_ATOMS: atom_id res chain seq x y z
N MET A 1 13.62 1.47 2.99
CA MET A 1 13.90 0.45 1.94
C MET A 1 13.01 -0.77 2.13
N ASP A 2 12.86 -1.62 1.12
CA ASP A 2 12.21 -2.93 1.28
C ASP A 2 13.18 -4.01 1.79
N VAL A 3 12.68 -5.22 2.01
CA VAL A 3 13.48 -6.37 2.48
C VAL A 3 14.55 -6.83 1.49
N ALA A 4 14.45 -6.45 0.21
CA ALA A 4 15.45 -6.72 -0.81
C ALA A 4 16.51 -5.60 -0.90
N GLY A 5 16.36 -4.53 -0.12
CA GLY A 5 17.27 -3.40 -0.10
C GLY A 5 16.94 -2.30 -1.12
N ASN A 6 15.81 -2.37 -1.82
CA ASN A 6 15.41 -1.33 -2.76
C ASN A 6 14.93 -0.10 -1.99
N ALA A 7 15.32 1.10 -2.46
CA ALA A 7 14.85 2.35 -1.90
C ALA A 7 13.33 2.49 -2.08
N LEU A 8 12.65 3.00 -1.04
CA LEU A 8 11.20 3.20 -1.03
C LEU A 8 10.92 4.66 -0.79
N LYS A 9 10.22 5.28 -1.75
CA LYS A 9 9.79 6.67 -1.63
C LYS A 9 8.49 6.82 -0.87
N GLY A 10 8.24 8.03 -0.38
CA GLY A 10 6.94 8.43 0.16
C GLY A 10 6.63 7.97 1.59
N SER A 11 7.62 7.44 2.31
CA SER A 11 7.55 7.36 3.78
C SER A 11 7.58 8.76 4.38
N VAL A 12 6.91 8.95 5.52
CA VAL A 12 6.98 10.20 6.30
C VAL A 12 7.43 9.87 7.71
N TRP A 13 8.38 10.65 8.21
CA TRP A 13 9.00 10.44 9.52
C TRP A 13 8.73 11.61 10.45
N SER A 14 8.66 11.32 11.74
CA SER A 14 8.58 12.29 12.81
C SER A 14 9.93 12.30 13.54
N LEU A 15 10.57 13.46 13.56
CA LEU A 15 11.80 13.70 14.31
C LEU A 15 11.48 14.56 15.52
N LYS A 16 11.44 13.94 16.69
CA LYS A 16 11.24 14.63 17.97
C LYS A 16 12.58 14.97 18.58
N GLY A 17 12.82 16.23 18.91
CA GLY A 17 14.06 16.72 19.51
C GLY A 17 13.92 17.14 20.98
N PRO A 18 14.99 17.69 21.57
CA PRO A 18 14.98 18.21 22.93
C PRO A 18 13.95 19.34 23.06
N GLY A 19 13.21 19.38 24.17
CA GLY A 19 12.20 20.42 24.42
C GLY A 19 10.84 20.20 23.73
N SER A 20 10.54 18.98 23.30
CA SER A 20 9.26 18.58 22.66
C SER A 20 9.03 19.10 21.24
N ALA A 21 9.99 19.82 20.65
CA ALA A 21 9.94 20.18 19.24
C ALA A 21 9.83 18.92 18.38
N THR A 22 8.90 18.91 17.44
CA THR A 22 8.66 17.79 16.53
C THR A 22 8.68 18.30 15.10
N VAL A 23 9.56 17.73 14.28
CA VAL A 23 9.72 18.05 12.87
C VAL A 23 9.16 16.89 12.04
N LYS A 24 8.25 17.21 11.13
CA LYS A 24 7.80 16.27 10.10
C LYS A 24 8.84 16.24 8.98
N VAL A 25 9.32 15.05 8.63
CA VAL A 25 10.27 14.82 7.55
C VAL A 25 9.55 14.09 6.43
N GLU A 26 9.32 14.81 5.34
CA GLU A 26 8.76 14.30 4.10
C GLU A 26 9.88 14.19 3.06
N ASP A 27 9.89 13.07 2.34
CA ASP A 27 10.83 12.73 1.27
C ASP A 27 10.84 13.85 0.20
N CYS A 28 12.00 14.50 0.02
CA CYS A 28 12.20 15.45 -1.06
C CYS A 28 12.72 14.70 -2.29
N ILE A 29 11.99 14.74 -3.40
CA ILE A 29 12.40 14.07 -4.63
C ILE A 29 12.54 15.12 -5.73
N GLU A 30 13.78 15.55 -5.96
CA GLU A 30 14.09 16.64 -6.87
C GLU A 30 15.33 16.34 -7.72
N ALA A 31 15.58 17.15 -8.74
CA ALA A 31 16.80 17.02 -9.55
C ALA A 31 18.06 17.54 -8.82
N ALA A 32 17.89 18.43 -7.84
CA ALA A 32 18.98 19.07 -7.11
C ALA A 32 18.61 19.36 -5.65
N ALA A 33 19.58 19.21 -4.75
CA ALA A 33 19.38 19.44 -3.32
C ALA A 33 18.91 20.87 -2.97
N THR A 34 19.28 21.86 -3.80
CA THR A 34 18.85 23.26 -3.63
C THR A 34 17.35 23.47 -3.82
N ALA A 35 16.65 22.53 -4.49
CA ALA A 35 15.20 22.58 -4.62
C ALA A 35 14.48 22.08 -3.35
N CYS A 36 15.19 21.39 -2.44
CA CYS A 36 14.63 20.87 -1.20
C CYS A 36 14.56 21.95 -0.10
N THR A 37 13.44 22.67 -0.06
CA THR A 37 13.21 23.73 0.93
C THR A 37 12.69 23.21 2.28
N GLY A 38 12.13 21.99 2.31
CA GLY A 38 11.57 21.35 3.50
C GLY A 38 12.62 20.80 4.49
N SER A 39 12.17 19.93 5.40
CA SER A 39 13.02 19.32 6.43
C SER A 39 14.08 18.39 5.86
N ASP A 40 13.76 17.71 4.76
CA ASP A 40 14.67 16.86 4.02
C ASP A 40 15.52 17.68 3.05
N LYS A 41 16.84 17.49 3.08
CA LYS A 41 17.84 18.13 2.21
C LYS A 41 18.49 17.16 1.22
N ASP A 42 18.07 15.89 1.20
CA ASP A 42 18.46 14.92 0.19
C ASP A 42 17.40 14.91 -0.92
N PRO A 43 17.75 15.13 -2.20
CA PRO A 43 16.80 15.04 -3.30
C PRO A 43 16.53 13.59 -3.77
N ALA A 44 17.24 12.59 -3.22
CA ALA A 44 17.14 11.21 -3.63
C ALA A 44 15.92 10.51 -3.01
N ALA A 45 15.14 9.83 -3.87
CA ALA A 45 13.97 9.08 -3.44
C ALA A 45 14.30 8.00 -2.39
N GLY A 46 13.58 8.04 -1.26
CA GLY A 46 13.67 7.00 -0.23
C GLY A 46 14.90 7.08 0.67
N ALA A 47 15.58 8.23 0.65
CA ALA A 47 16.56 8.66 1.61
C ALA A 47 16.18 10.07 2.09
N PHE A 48 16.66 10.49 3.26
CA PHE A 48 16.51 11.87 3.69
C PHE A 48 17.71 12.30 4.51
N ARG A 49 17.95 13.62 4.53
CA ARG A 49 18.99 14.24 5.36
C ARG A 49 18.45 15.49 6.02
N VAL A 50 18.44 15.49 7.36
CA VAL A 50 18.08 16.68 8.16
C VAL A 50 19.37 17.34 8.66
N VAL A 51 19.41 18.67 8.61
CA VAL A 51 20.59 19.48 8.98
C VAL A 51 20.23 20.52 10.05
N ASP A 52 21.24 21.22 10.57
CA ASP A 52 21.08 22.33 11.53
C ASP A 52 20.36 21.95 12.82
N LEU A 53 20.49 20.69 13.24
CA LEU A 53 19.96 20.20 14.50
C LEU A 53 20.85 20.61 15.66
N THR A 54 20.22 21.12 16.73
CA THR A 54 20.89 21.41 17.99
C THR A 54 21.39 20.13 18.68
N TRP A 55 22.34 20.27 19.61
CA TRP A 55 22.75 19.14 20.43
C TRP A 55 21.64 18.69 21.38
N GLY A 56 21.53 17.38 21.57
CA GLY A 56 20.53 16.79 22.47
C GLY A 56 20.04 15.43 22.01
N ASP A 57 19.04 14.93 22.73
CA ASP A 57 18.42 13.64 22.48
C ASP A 57 17.24 13.77 21.52
N TYR A 58 17.23 12.88 20.52
CA TYR A 58 16.23 12.83 19.48
C TYR A 58 15.58 11.46 19.43
N THR A 59 14.38 11.42 18.86
CA THR A 59 13.68 10.18 18.53
C THR A 59 13.11 10.30 17.13
N LEU A 60 13.50 9.37 16.27
CA LEU A 60 12.96 9.23 14.92
C LEU A 60 11.87 8.17 14.93
N THR A 61 10.72 8.42 14.31
CA THR A 61 9.61 7.47 14.25
C THR A 61 8.91 7.56 12.91
N GLU A 62 8.68 6.42 12.25
CA GLU A 62 7.91 6.39 11.01
C GLU A 62 6.44 6.73 11.35
N SER A 63 5.91 7.76 10.69
CA SER A 63 4.54 8.25 10.88
C SER A 63 3.61 7.83 9.74
N LYS A 64 4.18 7.54 8.57
CA LYS A 64 3.47 7.01 7.41
C LYS A 64 4.41 6.08 6.64
N ALA A 65 3.97 4.86 6.41
CA ALA A 65 4.69 3.89 5.59
C ALA A 65 4.61 4.27 4.10
N PRO A 66 5.57 3.81 3.27
CA PRO A 66 5.41 3.79 1.82
C PRO A 66 4.14 3.04 1.38
N ALA A 67 3.63 3.38 0.20
CA ALA A 67 2.43 2.73 -0.35
C ALA A 67 2.64 1.21 -0.51
N GLY A 68 1.71 0.41 0.03
CA GLY A 68 1.78 -1.05 -0.01
C GLY A 68 2.63 -1.69 1.10
N TYR A 69 3.18 -0.90 2.02
CA TYR A 69 3.98 -1.38 3.15
C TYR A 69 3.27 -1.17 4.49
N GLN A 70 3.65 -1.97 5.48
CA GLN A 70 3.13 -1.89 6.85
C GLN A 70 3.90 -0.83 7.64
N LEU A 71 3.16 0.07 8.31
CA LEU A 71 3.74 1.08 9.20
C LEU A 71 4.47 0.43 10.37
N ASN A 72 5.73 0.83 10.55
CA ASN A 72 6.50 0.48 11.73
C ASN A 72 6.78 1.72 12.58
N SER A 73 5.87 1.99 13.53
CA SER A 73 5.99 3.14 14.45
C SER A 73 6.94 2.90 15.63
N THR A 74 7.94 2.02 15.48
CA THR A 74 8.95 1.80 16.52
C THR A 74 9.79 3.07 16.69
N PRO A 75 9.94 3.62 17.91
CA PRO A 75 10.79 4.77 18.14
C PRO A 75 12.27 4.40 18.05
N HIS A 76 13.05 5.22 17.35
CA HIS A 76 14.49 5.08 17.18
C HIS A 76 15.22 6.24 17.86
N PRO A 77 15.69 6.07 19.11
CA PRO A 77 16.41 7.12 19.82
C PRO A 77 17.84 7.27 19.31
N PHE A 78 18.33 8.52 19.27
CA PHE A 78 19.72 8.86 18.97
C PHE A 78 20.09 10.21 19.61
N THR A 79 21.38 10.50 19.76
CA THR A 79 21.85 11.73 20.41
C THR A 79 22.84 12.46 19.51
N ILE A 80 22.64 13.76 19.31
CA ILE A 80 23.61 14.65 18.63
C ILE A 80 24.47 15.34 19.70
N ARG A 81 25.79 15.27 19.52
CA ARG A 81 26.80 15.81 20.44
C ARG A 81 27.84 16.64 19.71
N ALA A 82 28.60 17.45 20.45
CA ALA A 82 29.61 18.34 19.90
C ALA A 82 30.76 17.61 19.18
N ASP A 83 31.04 16.37 19.56
CA ASP A 83 32.09 15.51 19.00
C ASP A 83 31.66 14.76 17.72
N ALA A 84 30.37 14.77 17.38
CA ALA A 84 29.80 14.12 16.20
C ALA A 84 28.82 15.06 15.48
N LEU A 85 29.32 15.80 14.49
CA LEU A 85 28.53 16.76 13.70
C LEU A 85 27.62 16.11 12.65
N ALA A 86 27.79 14.82 12.39
CA ALA A 86 26.95 14.03 11.50
C ALA A 86 26.80 12.62 12.07
N ILE A 87 25.57 12.10 12.01
CA ILE A 87 25.24 10.74 12.45
C ILE A 87 24.51 10.06 11.31
N ASP A 88 25.02 8.91 10.89
CA ASP A 88 24.31 8.00 10.00
C ASP A 88 23.49 7.03 10.85
N LEU A 89 22.16 7.10 10.70
CA LEU A 89 21.22 6.22 11.39
C LEU A 89 21.03 4.88 10.66
N GLY A 90 21.66 4.71 9.50
CA GLY A 90 21.57 3.52 8.69
C GLY A 90 20.26 3.42 7.93
N ARG A 91 19.85 2.19 7.64
CA ARG A 91 18.69 1.90 6.78
C ARG A 91 17.53 1.34 7.59
N TYR A 92 16.34 1.90 7.36
CA TYR A 92 15.09 1.40 7.91
C TYR A 92 14.35 0.54 6.87
N THR A 93 14.02 -0.68 7.25
CA THR A 93 13.35 -1.67 6.39
C THR A 93 11.84 -1.69 6.64
N ASN A 94 11.08 -1.65 5.56
CA ASN A 94 9.62 -1.74 5.54
C ASN A 94 9.20 -3.12 5.00
N ASN A 95 8.27 -3.77 5.71
CA ASN A 95 7.67 -5.03 5.27
C ASN A 95 6.43 -4.76 4.44
N GLN A 96 6.19 -5.55 3.38
CA GLN A 96 4.98 -5.42 2.58
C GLN A 96 3.74 -5.68 3.44
N ALA A 97 2.69 -4.90 3.22
CA ALA A 97 1.41 -5.17 3.83
C ALA A 97 0.87 -6.52 3.31
N PRO A 98 0.21 -7.32 4.15
CA PRO A 98 -0.41 -8.56 3.70
C PRO A 98 -1.46 -8.26 2.63
N THR A 99 -1.49 -9.07 1.56
CA THR A 99 -2.51 -8.96 0.53
C THR A 99 -3.88 -9.33 1.12
N VAL A 100 -4.83 -8.40 1.09
CA VAL A 100 -6.21 -8.68 1.50
C VAL A 100 -6.87 -9.54 0.42
N ALA A 101 -7.16 -10.80 0.73
CA ALA A 101 -8.06 -11.60 -0.09
C ALA A 101 -9.48 -11.09 0.14
N LEU A 102 -10.07 -10.43 -0.87
CA LEU A 102 -11.49 -10.10 -0.82
C LEU A 102 -12.29 -11.41 -0.86
N PRO A 103 -13.30 -11.59 0.02
CA PRO A 103 -14.17 -12.74 -0.08
C PRO A 103 -14.84 -12.73 -1.46
N LEU A 104 -14.93 -13.91 -2.08
CA LEU A 104 -15.62 -14.08 -3.34
C LEU A 104 -17.12 -13.87 -3.10
N THR A 105 -17.63 -12.65 -3.29
CA THR A 105 -19.05 -12.34 -3.18
C THR A 105 -19.82 -12.52 -4.51
N GLY A 106 -19.19 -13.11 -5.52
CA GLY A 106 -19.84 -13.53 -6.76
C GLY A 106 -20.49 -14.90 -6.61
N GLY A 107 -21.79 -14.94 -6.29
CA GLY A 107 -22.58 -16.17 -6.25
C GLY A 107 -22.59 -16.91 -7.59
N ASN A 108 -22.81 -18.23 -7.54
CA ASN A 108 -22.83 -19.13 -8.69
C ASN A 108 -23.53 -18.50 -9.91
N GLY A 109 -22.82 -18.42 -11.05
CA GLY A 109 -23.33 -17.79 -12.28
C GLY A 109 -24.65 -18.39 -12.76
N SER A 110 -25.44 -17.62 -13.51
CA SER A 110 -26.83 -17.93 -13.91
C SER A 110 -27.01 -19.12 -14.87
N LEU A 111 -25.92 -19.79 -15.26
CA LEU A 111 -25.90 -20.91 -16.20
C LEU A 111 -26.87 -22.06 -15.86
N PRO A 112 -27.06 -22.52 -14.59
CA PRO A 112 -27.99 -23.61 -14.32
C PRO A 112 -29.46 -23.22 -14.58
N TYR A 113 -29.82 -21.94 -14.44
CA TYR A 113 -31.19 -21.47 -14.68
C TYR A 113 -31.52 -21.45 -16.18
N PHE A 114 -30.56 -21.12 -17.04
CA PHE A 114 -30.75 -21.19 -18.50
C PHE A 114 -30.91 -22.62 -19.01
N VAL A 115 -30.17 -23.57 -18.45
CA VAL A 115 -30.29 -25.00 -18.81
C VAL A 115 -31.67 -25.56 -18.44
N LEU A 116 -32.16 -25.24 -17.24
CA LEU A 116 -33.52 -25.59 -16.80
C LEU A 116 -34.60 -24.94 -17.68
N GLY A 117 -34.45 -23.66 -18.04
CA GLY A 117 -35.39 -22.97 -18.92
C GLY A 117 -35.46 -23.59 -20.32
N ALA A 118 -34.30 -23.87 -20.95
CA ALA A 118 -34.25 -24.43 -22.29
C ALA A 118 -34.84 -25.86 -22.37
N SER A 119 -34.62 -26.67 -21.34
CA SER A 119 -35.18 -28.04 -21.28
C SER A 119 -36.70 -28.05 -21.13
N LEU A 120 -37.27 -27.13 -20.34
CA LEU A 120 -38.73 -26.97 -20.24
C LEU A 120 -39.37 -26.55 -21.58
N VAL A 121 -38.77 -25.60 -22.30
CA VAL A 121 -39.27 -25.16 -23.62
C VAL A 121 -39.17 -26.29 -24.65
N GLY A 122 -38.05 -27.02 -24.69
CA GLY A 122 -37.87 -28.16 -25.59
C GLY A 122 -38.90 -29.27 -25.38
N ALA A 123 -39.20 -29.61 -24.12
CA ALA A 123 -40.22 -30.61 -23.78
C ALA A 123 -41.62 -30.19 -24.24
N ALA A 124 -41.99 -28.92 -24.05
CA ALA A 124 -43.28 -28.39 -24.48
C ALA A 124 -43.42 -28.41 -26.02
N ALA A 125 -42.37 -28.04 -26.76
CA ALA A 125 -42.37 -28.08 -28.22
C ALA A 125 -42.53 -29.51 -28.77
N ALA A 126 -41.84 -30.48 -28.16
CA ALA A 126 -41.96 -31.90 -28.54
C ALA A 126 -43.37 -32.44 -28.27
N ALA A 127 -43.94 -32.17 -27.10
CA ALA A 127 -45.31 -32.57 -26.77
C ALA A 127 -46.33 -31.94 -27.73
N GLY A 128 -46.18 -30.65 -28.06
CA GLY A 128 -47.03 -29.97 -29.03
C GLY A 128 -46.97 -30.60 -30.43
N LEU A 129 -45.77 -30.97 -30.90
CA LEU A 129 -45.59 -31.66 -32.18
C LEU A 129 -46.27 -33.04 -32.19
N VAL A 130 -46.11 -33.83 -31.13
CA VAL A 130 -46.74 -35.15 -30.98
C VAL A 130 -48.27 -35.04 -30.99
N LEU A 131 -48.83 -34.10 -30.23
CA LEU A 131 -50.28 -33.86 -30.19
C LEU A 131 -50.82 -33.41 -31.56
N ARG A 132 -50.07 -32.58 -32.29
CA ARG A 132 -50.44 -32.11 -33.63
C ARG A 132 -50.41 -33.23 -34.68
N VAL A 133 -49.42 -34.13 -34.63
CA VAL A 133 -49.35 -35.30 -35.52
C VAL A 133 -50.49 -36.28 -35.24
N ARG A 134 -50.83 -36.52 -33.97
CA ARG A 134 -51.96 -37.38 -33.58
C ARG A 134 -53.30 -36.83 -34.08
N ARG A 135 -53.55 -35.52 -33.93
CA ARG A 135 -54.76 -34.86 -34.42
C ARG A 135 -54.90 -34.85 -35.95
N ARG A 136 -53.81 -34.98 -36.71
CA ARG A 136 -53.85 -35.06 -38.19
C ARG A 136 -54.05 -36.47 -38.73
N ARG A 137 -53.94 -37.49 -37.87
CA ARG A 137 -54.09 -38.92 -38.22
C ARG A 137 -55.44 -39.52 -37.77
N SER A 138 -56.28 -38.73 -37.11
CA SER A 138 -57.70 -39.01 -36.84
C SER A 138 -58.56 -38.18 -37.78
#